data_AF-A0A9P7C2K0-F1
#
_entry.id   AF-A0A9P7C2K0-F1
#
_cell.length_a   1.000
_cell.length_b   1.000
_cell.length_c   1.000
_cell.angle_alpha   90.00
_cell.angle_beta   90.00
_cell.angle_gamma   90.00
#
_symmetry.space_group_name_H-M   'P 1'
#
loop_
_entity.id
_entity.type
_entity.pdbx_description
1 polymer ?
#
loop_
_entity_poly.entity_id
_entity_poly.type
_entity_poly.pdbx_seq_one_letter_code
_entity_poly.pdbx_strand_id
1 'polypeptide(L)' 'MPYIDGKRPYGDASYYQIDMARLLGEPYPVDAKGYAVIDPVRDARLKRLHYETLAALQVFLAHSTAGKAKR' A
#
# COMPACT_ATOMS: atom_id res chain seq x y z
N MET A 1 -5.79 -14.65 9.52
CA MET A 1 -4.91 -14.50 8.34
C MET A 1 -3.58 -13.95 8.81
N PRO A 2 -2.54 -14.79 9.01
CA PRO A 2 -1.28 -14.34 9.59
C PRO A 2 -0.38 -13.53 8.62
N TYR A 3 -0.89 -13.09 7.47
CA TYR A 3 -0.07 -12.51 6.38
C TYR A 3 -0.36 -11.04 6.05
N ILE A 4 -1.39 -10.43 6.64
CA ILE A 4 -1.72 -9.01 6.39
C ILE A 4 -1.58 -8.27 7.72
N ASP A 5 -0.53 -7.46 7.86
CA ASP A 5 -0.49 -6.46 8.92
C ASP A 5 -1.41 -5.30 8.53
N GLY A 6 -2.62 -5.30 9.11
CA GLY A 6 -3.60 -4.24 8.87
C GLY A 6 -3.12 -2.85 9.31
N LYS A 7 -2.12 -2.76 10.20
CA LYS A 7 -1.51 -1.48 10.58
C LYS A 7 -0.45 -1.02 9.58
N ARG A 8 0.19 -1.95 8.88
CA ARG A 8 1.29 -1.72 7.94
C ARG A 8 1.03 -2.42 6.61
N PRO A 9 0.02 -1.95 5.84
CA PRO A 9 -0.45 -2.65 4.65
C PRO A 9 0.55 -2.69 3.49
N TYR A 10 1.60 -1.85 3.51
CA TYR A 10 2.54 -1.69 2.41
C TYR A 10 4.02 -1.86 2.79
N GLY A 11 4.35 -1.88 4.09
CA GLY A 11 5.73 -1.90 4.57
C GLY A 11 5.91 -1.19 5.90
N ASP A 12 7.15 -0.87 6.24
CA ASP A 12 7.55 -0.40 7.57
C ASP A 12 7.67 1.13 7.71
N ALA A 13 7.46 1.90 6.64
CA ALA A 13 7.50 3.35 6.71
C ALA A 13 6.32 3.90 7.52
N SER A 14 6.59 4.89 8.37
CA SER A 14 5.54 5.64 9.08
C SER A 14 4.58 6.37 8.12
N TYR A 15 5.06 6.69 6.92
CA TYR A 15 4.27 7.31 5.85
C TYR A 15 4.03 6.30 4.72
N TYR A 16 2.85 5.71 4.72
CA TYR A 16 2.55 4.53 3.89
C TYR A 16 2.65 4.79 2.38
N GLN A 17 2.52 6.05 1.93
CA GLN A 17 2.70 6.43 0.53
C GLN A 17 4.13 6.16 0.03
N ILE A 18 5.14 6.24 0.91
CA ILE A 18 6.53 5.94 0.55
C ILE A 18 6.65 4.48 0.10
N ASP A 19 6.09 3.57 0.89
CA ASP A 19 6.14 2.14 0.58
C ASP A 19 5.23 1.77 -0.58
N MET A 20 4.04 2.38 -0.67
CA MET A 20 3.20 2.25 -1.87
C MET A 20 3.95 2.64 -3.15
N ALA A 21 4.64 3.78 -3.13
CA ALA A 21 5.38 4.27 -4.28
C ALA A 21 6.54 3.34 -4.66
N ARG A 22 7.24 2.76 -3.68
CA ARG A 22 8.27 1.73 -3.92
C ARG A 22 7.69 0.48 -4.56
N LEU A 23 6.57 -0.04 -4.05
CA LEU A 23 5.87 -1.21 -4.60
C LEU A 23 5.38 -0.97 -6.03
N LEU A 24 5.03 0.27 -6.37
CA LEU A 24 4.60 0.68 -7.71
C LEU A 24 5.78 1.01 -8.66
N GLY A 25 7.04 0.92 -8.20
CA GLY A 25 8.22 1.25 -9.01
C GLY A 25 8.46 2.75 -9.21
N GLU A 26 7.82 3.60 -8.41
CA GLU A 26 7.88 5.07 -8.50
C GLU A 26 8.39 5.70 -7.19
N PRO A 27 9.56 5.30 -6.65
CA PRO A 27 10.02 5.78 -5.35
C PRO A 27 10.11 7.32 -5.28
N TYR A 28 9.88 7.87 -4.09
CA TYR A 28 10.11 9.29 -3.84
C TYR A 28 11.61 9.59 -3.96
N PRO A 29 11.99 10.75 -4.53
CA PRO A 29 13.35 11.26 -4.39
C PRO A 29 13.71 11.37 -2.91
N VAL A 30 15.00 11.19 -2.59
CA VAL A 30 15.51 11.38 -1.23
C VAL A 30 16.34 12.65 -1.15
N ASP A 31 16.24 13.37 -0.03
CA ASP A 31 17.08 14.52 0.26
C ASP A 31 18.48 14.10 0.71
N ALA A 32 19.35 15.08 0.97
CA ALA A 32 20.72 14.83 1.43
C ALA A 32 20.82 14.11 2.79
N LYS A 33 19.72 14.05 3.55
CA LYS A 33 19.64 13.35 4.85
C LYS A 33 19.00 11.96 4.72
N GLY A 34 18.62 11.55 3.50
CA GLY A 34 17.97 10.27 3.22
C GLY A 34 16.47 10.26 3.47
N TYR A 35 15.82 11.41 3.69
CA TYR A 35 14.37 11.49 3.85
C TYR A 35 13.68 11.63 2.49
N ALA A 36 12.51 11.01 2.35
CA ALA A 36 11.68 11.17 1.16
C ALA A 36 11.24 12.63 1.00
N VAL A 37 11.47 13.20 -0.19
CA VAL A 37 10.99 14.53 -0.55
C VAL A 37 9.53 14.42 -0.99
N ILE A 38 8.63 14.80 -0.10
CA ILE A 38 7.18 14.64 -0.29
C ILE A 38 6.64 15.60 -1.37
N ASP A 39 5.76 15.06 -2.22
CA ASP A 39 5.03 15.78 -3.27
C ASP A 39 3.52 15.67 -3.00
N PRO A 40 2.83 16.79 -2.68
CA PRO A 40 1.40 16.78 -2.36
C PRO A 40 0.51 16.19 -3.45
N VAL A 41 0.86 16.36 -4.73
CA VAL A 41 0.07 15.84 -5.85
C VAL A 41 0.19 14.31 -5.91
N ARG A 42 1.42 13.80 -5.79
CA ARG A 42 1.68 12.36 -5.71
C ARG A 42 1.01 11.74 -4.50
N ASP A 43 1.10 12.38 -3.34
CA ASP A 43 0.48 11.94 -2.10
C ASP A 43 -1.04 11.82 -2.23
N ALA A 44 -1.69 12.84 -2.81
CA ALA A 44 -3.13 12.81 -3.04
C ALA A 44 -3.53 11.66 -3.97
N ARG A 45 -2.76 11.41 -5.02
CA ARG A 45 -2.98 10.28 -5.93
C ARG A 45 -2.85 8.93 -5.22
N LEU A 46 -1.78 8.72 -4.45
CA LEU A 46 -1.54 7.47 -3.74
C LEU A 46 -2.55 7.24 -2.61
N LYS A 47 -2.96 8.31 -1.92
CA LYS A 47 -4.04 8.25 -0.93
C LYS A 47 -5.37 7.83 -1.58
N ARG A 48 -5.71 8.39 -2.74
CA ARG A 48 -6.92 7.99 -3.49
C ARG A 48 -6.84 6.51 -3.89
N LEU A 49 -5.70 6.08 -4.44
CA LEU A 49 -5.46 4.68 -4.81
C LEU A 49 -5.57 3.73 -3.61
N HIS A 50 -5.07 4.12 -2.44
CA HIS A 50 -5.21 3.34 -1.21
C HIS A 50 -6.69 3.05 -0.90
N TYR A 51 -7.55 4.07 -0.91
CA TYR A 51 -8.97 3.88 -0.63
C TYR A 51 -9.71 3.08 -1.70
N GLU A 52 -9.37 3.27 -2.98
CA GLU A 52 -9.94 2.46 -4.07
C GLU A 52 -9.57 0.97 -3.90
N THR A 53 -8.30 0.69 -3.58
CA THR A 53 -7.81 -0.68 -3.36
C THR A 53 -8.41 -1.28 -2.09
N LEU A 54 -8.58 -0.49 -1.03
CA LEU A 54 -9.23 -0.92 0.20
C LEU A 54 -10.67 -1.37 -0.05
N ALA A 55 -11.45 -0.56 -0.78
CA ALA A 55 -12.82 -0.92 -1.15
C ALA A 55 -12.86 -2.19 -2.02
N ALA A 56 -11.96 -2.30 -3.01
CA ALA A 56 -11.87 -3.49 -3.85
C ALA A 56 -11.52 -4.75 -3.04
N LEU A 57 -10.57 -4.64 -2.10
CA LEU A 57 -10.17 -5.75 -1.22
C LEU A 57 -11.32 -6.16 -0.30
N GLN A 58 -12.09 -5.21 0.24
CA GLN A 58 -13.26 -5.51 1.07
C GLN A 58 -14.29 -6.34 0.30
N VAL A 59 -14.62 -5.93 -0.93
CA VAL A 59 -15.54 -6.68 -1.81
C VAL A 59 -14.96 -8.05 -2.15
N PHE A 60 -13.67 -8.12 -2.52
CA PHE A 60 -13.02 -9.38 -2.84
C PHE A 60 -13.07 -10.36 -1.67
N LEU A 61 -12.75 -9.93 -0.46
CA LEU A 61 -12.79 -10.78 0.74
C LEU A 61 -14.23 -11.18 1.13
N ALA A 62 -15.21 -10.32 0.88
CA ALA A 62 -16.62 -10.61 1.17
C ALA A 62 -17.23 -11.65 0.21
N HIS A 63 -16.74 -11.71 -1.04
CA HIS A 63 -17.37 -12.51 -2.10
C HIS A 63 -16.49 -13.62 -2.69
N SER A 64 -15.20 -13.67 -2.35
CA SER A 64 -14.34 -14.77 -2.79
C SER A 64 -14.49 -15.99 -1.88
N THR A 65 -14.35 -17.17 -2.46
CA THR A 65 -14.24 -18.43 -1.71
C THR A 65 -12.77 -18.83 -1.64
N ALA A 66 -12.32 -19.31 -0.47
CA ALA A 66 -10.98 -19.86 -0.36
C ALA A 66 -10.81 -21.05 -1.33
N GLY A 67 -9.76 -21.03 -2.14
CA GLY A 67 -9.38 -22.18 -2.97
C GLY A 67 -9.11 -23.39 -2.06
N LYS A 68 -9.54 -24.59 -2.47
CA LYS A 68 -9.17 -25.81 -1.74
C LYS A 68 -7.66 -25.92 -1.68
N ALA A 69 -7.10 -26.02 -0.47
CA ALA A 69 -5.69 -26.30 -0.29
C ALA A 69 -5.37 -27.63 -1.00
N LYS A 70 -4.43 -27.60 -1.96
CA LYS A 70 -3.84 -28.84 -2.48
C LYS A 70 -3.04 -29.45 -1.33
N ARG A 71 -3.47 -30.63 -0.88
CA ARG A 71 -2.72 -31.48 0.04
C ARG A 71 -1.49 -32.04 -0.66
#